data_AF-A0A971I9P7-F1
#
_entry.id   AF-A0A971I9P7-F1
#
_cell.length_a   1.000
_cell.length_b   1.000
_cell.length_c   1.000
_cell.angle_alpha   90.00
_cell.angle_beta   90.00
_cell.angle_gamma   90.00
#
_symmetry.space_group_name_H-M   'P 1'
#
loop_
_entity.id
_entity.type
_entity.pdbx_description
1 polymer ?
#
loop_
_entity_poly.entity_id
_entity_poly.type
_entity_poly.pdbx_seq_one_letter_code
_entity_poly.pdbx_strand_id
1 'polypeptide(L)'
;MMDKQALQAWVKTGDTFILEKQVITGDLTGIDLSGGTFEQVDFSNALLDNALIKECTFNKCTFNATHFKNAQFTYTNFIECKGTAIQAQASQWQNASVIKSQFEKINLANSQ
;
A
#
# COMPACT_ATOMS: atom_id res chain seq x y z
N MET A 1 10.07 -4.34 -13.71
CA MET A 1 10.00 -3.97 -12.28
C MET A 1 9.96 -2.46 -12.24
N MET A 2 8.95 -1.89 -11.58
CA MET A 2 8.79 -0.44 -11.46
C MET A 2 9.48 0.02 -10.17
N ASP A 3 10.31 1.05 -10.24
CA ASP A 3 11.01 1.61 -9.08
C ASP A 3 10.24 2.80 -8.45
N LYS A 4 10.78 3.34 -7.35
CA LYS A 4 10.18 4.47 -6.60
C LYS A 4 9.93 5.71 -7.47
N GLN A 5 10.89 6.07 -8.34
CA GLN A 5 10.77 7.29 -9.16
C GLN A 5 9.70 7.11 -10.22
N ALA A 6 9.71 5.96 -10.91
CA ALA A 6 8.69 5.63 -11.89
C ALA A 6 7.30 5.60 -11.24
N LEU A 7 7.17 4.98 -10.06
CA LEU A 7 5.91 4.93 -9.33
C LEU A 7 5.43 6.32 -8.91
N GLN A 8 6.32 7.16 -8.37
CA GLN A 8 5.96 8.51 -7.97
C GLN A 8 5.56 9.37 -9.17
N ALA A 9 6.21 9.20 -10.31
CA ALA A 9 5.84 9.87 -11.55
C ALA A 9 4.45 9.44 -12.02
N TRP A 10 4.16 8.14 -11.98
CA TRP A 10 2.85 7.59 -12.34
C TRP A 10 1.72 8.12 -11.44
N VAL A 11 1.90 8.17 -10.11
CA VAL A 11 0.89 8.76 -9.21
C VAL A 11 0.60 10.22 -9.58
N LYS A 12 1.64 10.97 -9.99
CA LYS A 12 1.54 12.40 -10.31
C LYS A 12 0.92 12.70 -11.67
N THR A 13 0.75 11.72 -12.56
CA THR A 13 0.14 12.00 -13.87
C THR A 13 -1.34 12.37 -13.76
N GLY A 14 -1.99 12.09 -12.62
CA GLY A 14 -3.29 12.66 -12.24
C GLY A 14 -4.51 12.11 -12.99
N ASP A 15 -4.32 11.60 -14.20
CA ASP A 15 -5.32 10.81 -14.91
C ASP A 15 -5.51 9.49 -14.14
N THR A 16 -6.75 9.19 -13.78
CA THR A 16 -7.20 8.04 -12.97
C THR A 16 -6.93 6.70 -13.66
N PHE A 17 -5.65 6.37 -13.84
CA PHE A 17 -5.21 5.10 -14.36
C PHE A 17 -5.17 4.06 -13.25
N ILE A 18 -5.44 2.83 -13.63
CA ILE A 18 -5.22 1.66 -12.79
C ILE A 18 -3.80 1.16 -13.09
N LEU A 19 -2.97 1.02 -12.06
CA LEU A 19 -1.70 0.32 -12.19
C LEU A 19 -1.97 -1.18 -12.05
N GLU A 20 -1.81 -1.91 -13.15
CA GLU A 20 -2.13 -3.34 -13.20
C GLU A 20 -0.88 -4.23 -13.25
N LYS A 21 -0.92 -5.34 -12.51
CA LYS A 21 -0.02 -6.50 -12.67
C LYS A 21 1.47 -6.15 -12.62
N GLN A 22 1.84 -5.18 -11.79
CA GLN A 22 3.23 -4.81 -11.54
C GLN A 22 3.79 -5.51 -10.31
N VAL A 23 5.12 -5.61 -10.27
CA VAL A 23 5.87 -5.89 -9.05
C VAL A 23 6.60 -4.61 -8.66
N ILE A 24 6.32 -4.17 -7.43
CA ILE A 24 6.87 -2.94 -6.85
C ILE A 24 7.52 -3.33 -5.52
N THR A 25 8.83 -3.21 -5.44
CA THR A 25 9.61 -3.65 -4.28
C THR A 25 10.77 -2.70 -4.01
N GLY A 26 11.48 -2.90 -2.90
CA GLY A 26 12.57 -2.04 -2.47
C GLY A 26 12.13 -0.87 -1.59
N ASP A 27 13.01 0.11 -1.44
CA ASP A 27 12.78 1.28 -0.60
C ASP A 27 11.79 2.25 -1.24
N LEU A 28 10.61 2.35 -0.64
CA LEU A 28 9.55 3.30 -0.99
C LEU A 28 9.23 4.21 0.21
N THR A 29 10.16 4.37 1.16
CA THR A 29 9.91 5.08 2.42
C THR A 29 9.49 6.52 2.15
N GLY A 30 8.40 6.97 2.77
CA GLY A 30 7.86 8.31 2.59
C GLY A 30 7.24 8.60 1.22
N ILE A 31 7.00 7.58 0.39
CA ILE A 31 6.33 7.78 -0.91
C ILE A 31 4.89 8.30 -0.69
N ASP A 32 4.43 9.13 -1.62
CA ASP A 32 3.03 9.54 -1.69
C ASP A 32 2.34 8.76 -2.81
N LEU A 33 1.38 7.91 -2.43
CA LEU A 33 0.55 7.10 -3.33
C LEU A 33 -0.85 7.67 -3.52
N SER A 34 -1.12 8.87 -3.00
CA SER A 34 -2.49 9.41 -2.90
C SER A 34 -3.23 9.42 -4.24
N GLY A 35 -4.50 8.99 -4.22
CA GLY A 35 -5.36 8.84 -5.41
C GLY A 35 -5.08 7.59 -6.25
N GLY A 36 -4.09 6.77 -5.89
CA GLY A 36 -3.69 5.60 -6.67
C GLY A 36 -4.74 4.48 -6.66
N THR A 37 -5.00 3.91 -7.85
CA THR A 37 -5.73 2.64 -7.99
C THR A 37 -4.78 1.55 -8.46
N PHE A 38 -4.65 0.48 -7.67
CA PHE A 38 -3.73 -0.63 -7.91
C PHE A 38 -4.52 -1.92 -8.05
N GLU A 39 -4.33 -2.65 -9.15
CA GLU A 39 -5.01 -3.92 -9.37
C GLU A 39 -4.02 -5.04 -9.65
N GLN A 40 -4.08 -6.11 -8.85
CA GLN A 40 -3.20 -7.27 -8.95
C GLN A 40 -1.70 -6.91 -8.87
N VAL A 41 -1.37 -5.85 -8.12
CA VAL A 41 0.01 -5.42 -7.90
C VAL A 41 0.60 -6.19 -6.72
N ASP A 42 1.86 -6.59 -6.86
CA ASP A 42 2.64 -7.22 -5.80
C ASP A 42 3.57 -6.20 -5.16
N PHE A 43 3.31 -5.91 -3.88
CA PHE A 43 4.11 -5.05 -3.00
C PHE A 43 4.97 -5.86 -2.02
N SER A 44 5.20 -7.15 -2.29
CA SER A 44 5.95 -8.00 -1.39
C SER A 44 7.38 -7.48 -1.18
N ASN A 45 7.81 -7.44 0.08
CA ASN A 45 9.10 -6.90 0.53
C ASN A 45 9.31 -5.40 0.26
N ALA A 46 8.28 -4.65 -0.12
CA ALA A 46 8.37 -3.20 -0.26
C ALA A 46 8.47 -2.51 1.11
N LEU A 47 9.28 -1.46 1.20
CA LEU A 47 9.41 -0.62 2.39
C LEU A 47 8.58 0.65 2.23
N LEU A 48 7.32 0.63 2.68
CA LEU A 48 6.38 1.77 2.65
C LEU A 48 6.30 2.46 4.01
N ASP A 49 7.38 2.42 4.80
CA ASP A 49 7.48 3.15 6.05
C ASP A 49 7.26 4.66 5.81
N ASN A 50 6.47 5.31 6.67
CA ASN A 50 6.08 6.73 6.56
C ASN A 50 5.34 7.10 5.26
N ALA A 51 4.83 6.14 4.48
CA ALA A 51 4.11 6.43 3.24
C ALA A 51 2.79 7.16 3.49
N LEU A 52 2.39 8.00 2.53
CA LEU A 52 1.08 8.64 2.48
C LEU A 52 0.17 7.89 1.49
N ILE A 53 -0.91 7.33 2.01
CA ILE A 53 -1.82 6.44 1.27
C ILE A 53 -3.23 6.99 1.47
N LYS A 54 -3.56 8.03 0.71
CA LYS A 54 -4.86 8.72 0.80
C LYS A 54 -5.71 8.44 -0.42
N GLU A 55 -7.00 8.20 -0.23
CA GLU A 55 -7.95 8.02 -1.33
C GLU A 55 -7.52 6.91 -2.31
N CYS A 56 -6.85 5.87 -1.80
CA CYS A 56 -6.31 4.78 -2.60
C CYS A 56 -7.29 3.60 -2.67
N THR A 57 -7.22 2.86 -3.78
CA THR A 57 -7.87 1.54 -3.89
C THR A 57 -6.84 0.49 -4.27
N PHE A 58 -6.71 -0.53 -3.44
CA PHE A 58 -5.93 -1.74 -3.71
C PHE A 58 -6.90 -2.89 -3.97
N ASN A 59 -6.88 -3.43 -5.18
CA ASN A 59 -7.72 -4.55 -5.58
C ASN A 59 -6.84 -5.77 -5.89
N LYS A 60 -7.09 -6.91 -5.25
CA LYS A 60 -6.36 -8.18 -5.47
C LYS A 60 -4.84 -8.07 -5.33
N CYS A 61 -4.37 -7.11 -4.52
CA CYS A 61 -2.94 -6.86 -4.32
C CYS A 61 -2.33 -7.80 -3.27
N THR A 62 -1.01 -8.00 -3.35
CA THR A 62 -0.25 -8.84 -2.41
C THR A 62 0.74 -7.99 -1.60
N PHE A 63 0.82 -8.23 -0.28
CA PHE A 63 1.64 -7.46 0.67
C PHE A 63 2.49 -8.36 1.58
N ASN A 64 3.16 -9.39 1.04
CA ASN A 64 3.95 -10.28 1.89
C ASN A 64 5.21 -9.59 2.39
N ALA A 65 5.47 -9.64 3.70
CA ALA A 65 6.62 -9.01 4.34
C ALA A 65 6.77 -7.49 4.00
N THR A 66 5.67 -6.82 3.68
CA THR A 66 5.66 -5.38 3.41
C THR A 66 5.76 -4.59 4.72
N HIS A 67 6.45 -3.46 4.70
CA HIS A 67 6.54 -2.54 5.82
C HIS A 67 5.67 -1.30 5.58
N PHE A 68 4.95 -0.86 6.62
CA PHE A 68 4.06 0.28 6.69
C PHE A 68 4.22 1.02 8.04
N LYS A 69 5.40 0.99 8.66
CA LYS A 69 5.60 1.65 9.96
C LYS A 69 5.37 3.14 9.83
N ASN A 70 4.60 3.71 10.74
CA ASN A 70 4.18 5.13 10.71
C ASN A 70 3.47 5.56 9.41
N ALA A 71 3.01 4.63 8.56
CA ALA A 71 2.29 4.97 7.34
C ALA A 71 0.90 5.53 7.68
N GLN A 72 0.40 6.41 6.82
CA GLN A 72 -0.91 7.05 6.98
C GLN A 72 -1.86 6.57 5.89
N PHE A 73 -2.92 5.87 6.30
CA PHE A 73 -4.02 5.46 5.46
C PHE A 73 -5.22 6.35 5.75
N THR A 74 -5.72 7.03 4.71
CA THR A 74 -6.93 7.87 4.82
C THR A 74 -7.87 7.58 3.66
N TYR A 75 -9.14 7.28 3.91
CA TYR A 75 -10.12 6.97 2.85
C TYR A 75 -9.63 5.89 1.85
N THR A 76 -9.00 4.84 2.37
CA THR A 76 -8.33 3.82 1.54
C THR A 76 -9.04 2.48 1.62
N ASN A 77 -9.18 1.80 0.48
CA ASN A 77 -9.83 0.50 0.38
C ASN A 77 -8.82 -0.60 0.01
N PHE A 78 -8.82 -1.69 0.77
CA PHE A 78 -8.18 -2.96 0.41
C PHE A 78 -9.27 -3.97 0.09
N ILE A 79 -9.33 -4.44 -1.16
CA ILE A 79 -10.38 -5.29 -1.69
C ILE A 79 -9.75 -6.57 -2.22
N GLU A 80 -10.15 -7.73 -1.69
CA GLU A 80 -9.64 -9.04 -2.12
C GLU A 80 -8.10 -9.15 -2.04
N CYS A 81 -7.47 -8.38 -1.15
CA CYS A 81 -6.02 -8.36 -0.95
C CYS A 81 -5.56 -9.49 -0.03
N LYS A 82 -4.28 -9.82 -0.13
CA LYS A 82 -3.64 -10.81 0.75
C LYS A 82 -2.26 -10.37 1.22
N GLY A 83 -1.83 -10.90 2.36
CA GLY A 83 -0.46 -10.68 2.83
C GLY A 83 -0.16 -11.42 4.12
N THR A 84 1.12 -11.74 4.33
CA THR A 84 1.61 -12.34 5.57
C THR A 84 2.84 -11.59 6.09
N ALA A 85 3.05 -11.58 7.41
CA ALA A 85 4.21 -10.97 8.08
C ALA A 85 4.37 -9.46 7.87
N ILE A 86 3.26 -8.74 7.70
CA ILE A 86 3.23 -7.29 7.49
C ILE A 86 3.66 -6.55 8.76
N GLN A 87 4.55 -5.55 8.61
CA GLN A 87 4.97 -4.67 9.70
C GLN A 87 4.26 -3.32 9.57
N ALA A 88 3.28 -3.03 10.41
CA ALA A 88 2.47 -1.80 10.34
C ALA A 88 2.38 -1.13 11.73
N GLN A 89 3.49 -1.06 12.46
CA GLN A 89 3.54 -0.44 13.78
C GLN A 89 3.37 1.08 13.68
N ALA A 90 2.67 1.69 14.62
CA ALA A 90 2.42 3.13 14.71
C ALA A 90 1.75 3.76 13.47
N SER A 91 1.21 2.94 12.57
CA SER A 91 0.44 3.40 11.40
C SER A 91 -0.92 3.97 11.81
N GLN A 92 -1.49 4.82 10.95
CA GLN A 92 -2.80 5.44 11.16
C GLN A 92 -3.79 4.97 10.08
N TRP A 93 -4.98 4.52 10.46
CA TRP A 93 -5.98 3.88 9.60
C TRP A 93 -7.33 4.62 9.62
N GLN A 94 -7.31 5.90 9.26
CA GLN A 94 -8.52 6.72 9.29
C GLN A 94 -9.42 6.43 8.09
N ASN A 95 -10.66 6.01 8.33
CA ASN A 95 -11.62 5.66 7.27
C ASN A 95 -11.06 4.63 6.25
N ALA A 96 -10.19 3.73 6.71
CA ALA A 96 -9.66 2.65 5.88
C ALA A 96 -10.55 1.41 5.97
N SER A 97 -10.79 0.74 4.85
CA SER A 97 -11.62 -0.46 4.78
C SER A 97 -10.82 -1.66 4.28
N VAL A 98 -11.06 -2.82 4.90
CA VAL A 98 -10.46 -4.10 4.51
C VAL A 98 -11.60 -5.06 4.17
N ILE A 99 -11.83 -5.29 2.88
CA ILE A 99 -13.01 -5.96 2.33
C ILE A 99 -12.55 -7.25 1.65
N LYS A 100 -13.13 -8.40 2.05
CA LYS A 100 -12.82 -9.73 1.50
C LYS A 100 -11.31 -10.04 1.43
N SER A 101 -10.51 -9.43 2.31
CA SER A 101 -9.05 -9.51 2.29
C SER A 101 -8.57 -10.38 3.45
N GLN A 102 -7.37 -10.97 3.29
CA GLN A 102 -6.76 -11.85 4.29
C GLN A 102 -5.35 -11.36 4.63
N PHE A 103 -5.17 -10.82 5.83
CA PHE A 103 -3.86 -10.41 6.34
C PHE A 103 -3.50 -11.26 7.57
N GLU A 104 -2.44 -12.04 7.43
CA GLU A 104 -1.92 -12.91 8.48
C GLU A 104 -0.66 -12.32 9.10
N LYS A 105 -0.48 -12.51 10.41
CA LYS A 105 0.74 -12.06 11.13
C LYS A 105 1.07 -10.58 10.90
N ILE A 106 0.04 -9.74 10.84
CA ILE A 106 0.21 -8.28 10.78
C ILE A 106 0.57 -7.74 12.16
N ASN A 107 1.63 -6.95 12.25
CA ASN A 107 2.03 -6.26 13.47
C ASN A 107 1.47 -4.83 13.47
N LEU A 108 0.47 -4.57 14.31
CA LEU A 108 -0.21 -3.27 14.47
C LEU A 108 0.13 -2.57 15.78
N ALA A 109 1.28 -2.88 16.40
CA ALA A 109 1.64 -2.28 17.68
C ALA A 109 1.61 -0.73 17.59
N ASN A 110 0.90 -0.09 18.52
CA ASN A 110 0.71 1.37 18.61
C ASN A 110 -0.01 2.03 17.43
N SER A 111 -0.67 1.26 16.57
CA SER A 111 -1.45 1.80 15.45
C SER A 111 -2.82 2.28 15.90
N GLN A 112 -3.37 3.28 15.19
CA GLN A 112 -4.67 3.90 15.47
C GLN A 112 -5.57 3.87 14.23
#